data_AF-A0A6A4GIY5-F1
#
_entry.id   AF-A0A6A4GIY5-F1
#
_cell.length_a   1.000
_cell.length_b   1.000
_cell.length_c   1.000
_cell.angle_alpha   90.00
_cell.angle_beta   90.00
_cell.angle_gamma   90.00
#
_symmetry.space_group_name_H-M   'P 1'
#
loop_
_entity.id
_entity.type
_entity.pdbx_description
1 polymer ?
#
loop_
_entity_poly.entity_id
_entity_poly.type
_entity_poly.pdbx_seq_one_letter_code
_entity_poly.pdbx_strand_id
1 'polypeptide(L)'
;QTLKDATTFFSSNTPNIYAIIPAMDAIDKAFASGIVKNHQLCAPLCHALSIGKKTLNKYYALTDNSDIHCIAMGTLFIDTA
;
A
#
# COMPACT_ATOMS: atom_id res chain seq x y z
N GLN A 1 -0.99 5.75 12.45
CA GLN A 1 -2.42 5.67 12.08
C GLN A 1 -2.60 4.83 10.82
N THR A 2 -2.09 5.26 9.66
CA THR A 2 -2.24 4.57 8.36
C THR A 2 -1.97 3.07 8.35
N LEU A 3 -0.84 2.60 8.90
CA LEU A 3 -0.52 1.16 8.95
C LEU A 3 -1.54 0.36 9.78
N LYS A 4 -1.96 0.90 10.93
CA LYS A 4 -2.95 0.26 11.82
C LYS A 4 -4.31 0.15 11.14
N ASP A 5 -4.71 1.21 10.44
CA ASP A 5 -6.00 1.24 9.72
C ASP A 5 -5.99 0.23 8.57
N ALA A 6 -4.91 0.18 7.79
CA ALA A 6 -4.74 -0.82 6.73
C ALA A 6 -4.79 -2.25 7.28
N THR A 7 -4.04 -2.55 8.36
CA THR A 7 -4.08 -3.88 8.99
C THR A 7 -5.49 -4.24 9.46
N THR A 8 -6.20 -3.30 10.09
CA THR A 8 -7.57 -3.54 10.58
C THR A 8 -8.52 -3.82 9.43
N PHE A 9 -8.43 -3.05 8.34
CA PHE A 9 -9.24 -3.24 7.13
C PHE A 9 -9.01 -4.61 6.51
N PHE A 10 -7.76 -5.02 6.28
CA PHE A 10 -7.44 -6.32 5.68
C PHE A 10 -7.64 -7.51 6.62
N SER A 11 -7.78 -7.27 7.93
CA SER A 11 -8.14 -8.31 8.91
C SER A 11 -9.66 -8.46 9.09
N SER A 12 -10.47 -7.67 8.40
CA SER A 12 -11.93 -7.78 8.44
C SER A 12 -12.43 -8.91 7.52
N ASN A 13 -13.75 -9.18 7.55
CA ASN A 13 -14.37 -10.20 6.69
C ASN A 13 -14.70 -9.71 5.28
N THR A 14 -14.49 -8.42 4.98
CA THR A 14 -14.85 -7.79 3.70
C THR A 14 -13.73 -6.98 3.02
N PRO A 15 -12.44 -7.39 3.09
CA PRO A 15 -11.43 -6.74 2.28
C PRO A 15 -11.67 -7.05 0.81
N ASN A 16 -11.73 -5.99 0.00
CA ASN A 16 -11.85 -6.08 -1.43
C ASN A 16 -10.46 -6.08 -2.06
N ILE A 17 -10.24 -6.93 -3.07
CA ILE A 17 -9.00 -6.98 -3.86
C ILE A 17 -8.69 -5.61 -4.50
N TYR A 18 -9.72 -4.84 -4.86
CA TYR A 18 -9.54 -3.46 -5.38
C TYR A 18 -8.92 -2.49 -4.37
N ALA A 19 -9.03 -2.78 -3.07
CA ALA A 19 -8.54 -1.89 -2.03
C ALA A 19 -7.03 -2.03 -1.77
N ILE A 20 -6.38 -3.03 -2.38
CA ILE A 20 -4.95 -3.29 -2.21
C ILE A 20 -4.11 -2.10 -2.69
N ILE A 21 -4.30 -1.65 -3.94
CA ILE A 21 -3.55 -0.50 -4.50
C ILE A 21 -3.82 0.80 -3.73
N PRO A 22 -5.08 1.22 -3.47
CA PRO A 22 -5.34 2.41 -2.67
C PRO A 22 -4.75 2.36 -1.25
N ALA A 23 -4.76 1.20 -0.59
CA ALA A 23 -4.15 1.05 0.73
C ALA A 23 -2.63 1.16 0.67
N MET A 24 -2.00 0.56 -0.35
CA MET A 24 -0.56 0.70 -0.58
C MET A 24 -0.16 2.15 -0.89
N ASP A 25 -0.93 2.86 -1.71
CA ASP A 25 -0.72 4.29 -2.02
C ASP A 25 -0.81 5.15 -0.76
N ALA A 26 -1.80 4.87 0.10
CA ALA A 26 -1.94 5.58 1.37
C ALA A 26 -0.73 5.36 2.29
N ILE A 27 -0.19 4.15 2.34
CA ILE A 27 1.03 3.82 3.10
C ILE A 27 2.25 4.51 2.49
N ASP A 28 2.43 4.49 1.17
CA ASP A 28 3.59 5.15 0.53
C ASP A 28 3.56 6.66 0.78
N LYS A 29 2.39 7.29 0.65
CA LYS A 29 2.20 8.70 0.94
C LYS A 29 2.48 9.01 2.42
N ALA A 30 2.11 8.13 3.34
CA ALA A 30 2.44 8.27 4.75
C ALA A 30 3.96 8.19 4.99
N PHE A 31 4.68 7.29 4.31
CA PHE A 31 6.14 7.20 4.39
C PHE A 31 6.83 8.41 3.76
N ALA A 32 6.40 8.84 2.57
CA ALA A 32 6.94 10.01 1.90
C ALA A 32 6.73 11.28 2.74
N SER A 33 5.53 11.48 3.29
CA SER A 33 5.24 12.61 4.17
C SER A 33 5.96 12.53 5.51
N GLY A 34 6.16 11.34 6.07
CA GLY A 34 6.96 11.14 7.29
C GLY A 34 8.42 11.56 7.10
N ILE A 35 9.01 11.23 5.94
CA ILE A 35 10.38 11.61 5.58
C ILE A 35 10.48 13.12 5.31
N VAL A 36 9.52 13.71 4.58
CA VAL A 36 9.54 15.14 4.23
C VAL A 36 9.26 16.04 5.44
N LYS A 37 8.35 15.63 6.33
CA LYS A 37 7.96 16.44 7.51
C LYS A 37 8.93 16.31 8.68
N ASN A 38 9.68 15.21 8.77
CA ASN A 38 10.63 14.98 9.86
C ASN A 38 12.05 14.86 9.30
N HIS A 39 12.64 15.98 8.88
CA HIS A 39 14.08 16.07 8.58
C HIS A 39 15.01 15.72 9.79
N GLN A 40 14.44 15.23 10.89
CA GLN A 40 15.06 14.88 12.17
C GLN A 40 14.75 13.44 12.62
N LEU A 41 14.25 12.54 11.75
CA LEU A 41 14.13 11.13 12.15
C LEU A 41 15.52 10.55 12.46
N CYS A 42 15.62 9.81 13.56
CA CYS A 42 16.87 9.14 13.91
C CYS A 42 17.23 8.09 12.84
N ALA A 43 18.53 7.80 12.70
CA ALA A 43 19.03 6.86 11.70
C ALA A 43 18.30 5.50 11.69
N PRO A 44 17.94 4.88 12.84
CA PRO A 44 17.17 3.63 12.86
C PRO A 44 15.79 3.76 12.20
N LEU A 45 15.11 4.89 12.40
CA LEU A 45 13.77 5.13 11.86
C LEU A 45 13.81 5.39 10.35
N CYS A 46 14.83 6.11 9.87
CA CYS A 46 15.11 6.25 8.45
C CYS A 46 15.39 4.89 7.79
N HIS A 47 16.15 4.02 8.46
CA HIS A 47 16.44 2.69 7.96
C HIS A 47 15.17 1.82 7.89
N ALA A 48 14.35 1.83 8.94
CA ALA A 48 13.07 1.13 8.97
C ALA A 48 12.13 1.60 7.85
N LEU A 49 12.04 2.92 7.61
CA LEU A 49 11.27 3.49 6.50
C LEU A 49 11.80 3.06 5.13
N SER A 50 13.12 3.00 4.95
CA SER A 50 13.73 2.53 3.71
C SER A 50 13.38 1.07 3.42
N ILE A 51 13.45 0.20 4.44
CA ILE A 51 13.03 -1.20 4.34
C ILE A 51 11.54 -1.29 4.01
N GLY A 52 10.70 -0.50 4.69
CA GLY A 52 9.27 -0.43 4.44
C GLY A 52 8.95 -0.06 2.99
N LYS A 53 9.57 0.99 2.45
CA LYS A 53 9.40 1.40 1.04
C LYS A 53 9.86 0.32 0.06
N LYS A 54 11.02 -0.31 0.28
CA LYS A 54 11.50 -1.42 -0.58
C LYS A 54 10.51 -2.59 -0.59
N THR A 55 9.95 -2.91 0.58
CA THR A 55 8.94 -3.95 0.72
C THR A 55 7.68 -3.58 -0.06
N LEU A 56 7.20 -2.34 0.08
CA LEU A 56 6.02 -1.86 -0.64
C LEU A 56 6.21 -1.91 -2.16
N ASN A 57 7.36 -1.46 -2.68
CA ASN A 57 7.69 -1.54 -4.11
C ASN A 57 7.66 -2.97 -4.64
N LYS A 58 8.15 -3.95 -3.84
CA LYS A 58 8.05 -5.37 -4.21
C LYS A 58 6.58 -5.80 -4.33
N TYR A 59 5.72 -5.38 -3.41
CA TYR A 59 4.30 -5.71 -3.46
C TYR A 59 3.57 -5.00 -4.60
N TYR A 60 3.99 -3.81 -5.04
CA TYR A 60 3.43 -3.18 -6.24
C TYR A 60 3.69 -4.06 -7.46
N ALA A 61 4.95 -4.47 -7.66
CA ALA A 61 5.30 -5.36 -8.76
C ALA A 61 4.55 -6.71 -8.70
N LEU A 62 4.33 -7.27 -7.50
CA LEU A 62 3.57 -8.51 -7.36
C LEU A 62 2.07 -8.33 -7.61
N THR A 63 1.50 -7.21 -7.19
CA THR A 63 0.08 -6.90 -7.37
C THR A 63 -0.23 -6.63 -8.84
N ASP A 64 0.62 -5.88 -9.53
CA ASP A 64 0.48 -5.61 -10.97
C ASP A 64 0.60 -6.89 -11.83
N ASN A 65 1.40 -7.86 -11.37
CA ASN A 65 1.56 -9.15 -12.04
C ASN A 65 0.58 -10.23 -11.51
N SER A 66 -0.33 -9.88 -10.60
CA SER A 66 -1.28 -10.85 -10.04
C SER A 66 -2.47 -11.01 -10.99
N ASP A 67 -2.65 -12.24 -11.50
CA ASP A 67 -3.81 -12.57 -12.35
C ASP A 67 -5.14 -12.22 -11.68
N ILE A 68 -5.25 -12.46 -10.38
CA ILE A 68 -6.46 -12.17 -9.61
C ILE A 68 -6.74 -10.67 -9.58
N HIS A 69 -5.71 -9.86 -9.34
CA HIS A 69 -5.84 -8.41 -9.35
C HIS A 69 -6.16 -7.88 -10.75
N CYS A 70 -5.51 -8.39 -11.80
CA CYS A 70 -5.79 -8.03 -13.19
C CYS A 70 -7.21 -8.38 -13.63
N ILE A 71 -7.71 -9.58 -13.27
CA ILE A 71 -9.08 -10.00 -13.55
C ILE A 71 -10.07 -9.10 -12.81
N ALA A 72 -9.82 -8.82 -11.53
CA ALA A 72 -10.64 -7.92 -10.76
C ALA A 72 -10.69 -6.55 -11.47
N MET A 73 -9.54 -5.92 -11.72
CA MET A 73 -9.46 -4.59 -12.33
C MET A 73 -10.13 -4.54 -13.72
N GLY A 74 -9.99 -5.59 -14.53
CA GLY A 74 -10.70 -5.72 -15.79
C GLY A 74 -12.22 -5.80 -15.61
N THR A 75 -12.70 -6.53 -14.61
CA THR A 75 -14.13 -6.64 -14.27
C THR A 75 -14.68 -5.29 -13.82
N LEU A 76 -13.97 -4.56 -12.95
CA LEU A 76 -14.34 -3.22 -12.52
C LEU A 76 -14.46 -2.25 -13.71
N PHE A 77 -13.53 -2.32 -14.66
CA PHE A 77 -13.57 -1.47 -15.85
C PHE A 77 -14.82 -1.73 -16.70
N ILE A 78 -15.26 -2.99 -16.82
CA ILE A 78 -16.47 -3.36 -17.54
C ILE A 78 -17.73 -2.94 -16.78
N ASP A 79 -17.77 -3.10 -15.45
CA ASP A 79 -18.92 -2.72 -14.61
C ASP A 79 -19.14 -1.20 -14.54
N THR A 80 -18.11 -0.41 -14.87
CA THR A 80 -18.17 1.07 -14.86
C THR A 80 -18.41 1.67 -16.26
N ALA A 81 -18.48 0.86 -17.31
CA ALA A 81 -18.66 1.26 -18.71
C ALA A 81 -20.11 1.07 -19.20
#